data_AF-A0A2E1DN03-F1
#
_entry.id   AF-A0A2E1DN03-F1
#
_cell.length_a   1.000
_cell.length_b   1.000
_cell.length_c   1.000
_cell.angle_alpha   90.00
_cell.angle_beta   90.00
_cell.angle_gamma   90.00
#
_symmetry.space_group_name_H-M   'P 1'
#
loop_
_entity.id
_entity.type
_entity.pdbx_description
1 polymer ?
#
loop_
_entity_poly.entity_id
_entity_poly.type
_entity_poly.pdbx_seq_one_letter_code
_entity_poly.pdbx_strand_id
1 'polypeptide(L)' 'MTILKDVLAELFGMFVGDARLTAAVLVVVAASAALIDLAGVAPILGGGALLAGCLAVLLAAVLRTARRKKPSE' A
#
# COMPACT_ATOMS: atom_id res chain seq x y z
N MET A 1 33.36 -2.93 -0.72
CA MET A 1 32.54 -1.69 -0.75
C MET A 1 32.58 -1.17 -2.17
N THR A 2 31.59 -1.55 -2.97
CA THR A 2 31.38 -0.95 -4.28
C THR A 2 30.05 -0.21 -4.16
N ILE A 3 30.07 1.10 -4.42
CA ILE A 3 28.87 1.96 -4.44
C ILE A 3 27.70 1.30 -5.17
N LEU A 4 28.01 0.51 -6.21
CA LEU A 4 27.05 -0.28 -6.97
C LEU A 4 26.23 -1.28 -6.13
N LYS A 5 26.82 -1.91 -5.11
CA LYS A 5 26.12 -2.84 -4.21
C LYS A 5 25.17 -2.11 -3.25
N ASP A 6 25.57 -0.95 -2.73
CA ASP A 6 24.73 -0.16 -1.82
C ASP A 6 23.53 0.42 -2.56
N VAL A 7 23.74 1.00 -3.75
CA VAL A 7 22.66 1.52 -4.59
C VAL A 7 21.68 0.39 -4.97
N LEU A 8 22.18 -0.80 -5.32
CA LEU A 8 21.31 -1.92 -5.67
C LEU A 8 20.51 -2.43 -4.46
N ALA A 9 21.10 -2.45 -3.27
CA ALA A 9 20.40 -2.82 -2.04
C ALA A 9 19.31 -1.79 -1.67
N GLU A 10 19.58 -0.51 -1.84
CA GLU A 10 18.63 0.57 -1.57
C GLU A 10 17.48 0.58 -2.59
N LEU A 11 17.79 0.37 -3.87
CA LEU A 11 16.79 0.21 -4.94
C LEU A 11 15.87 -0.99 -4.66
N PHE A 12 16.45 -2.15 -4.27
CA PHE A 12 15.67 -3.32 -3.86
C PHE A 12 14.82 -3.03 -2.62
N GLY A 13 15.35 -2.27 -1.65
CA GLY A 13 14.60 -1.84 -0.47
C GLY A 13 13.36 -1.02 -0.80
N MET A 14 13.48 -0.06 -1.72
CA MET A 14 12.34 0.72 -2.23
C MET A 14 11.35 -0.17 -2.99
N PHE A 15 11.82 -1.02 -3.90
CA PHE A 15 10.97 -1.92 -4.68
C PHE A 15 10.16 -2.88 -3.80
N VAL A 16 10.76 -3.45 -2.75
CA VAL A 16 10.05 -4.33 -1.81
C VAL A 16 9.03 -3.54 -0.98
N GLY A 17 9.34 -2.30 -0.62
CA GLY A 17 8.39 -1.37 -0.01
C GLY A 17 7.18 -1.13 -0.91
N ASP A 18 7.43 -0.81 -2.18
CA ASP A 18 6.40 -0.52 -3.19
C ASP A 18 5.60 -1.77 -3.59
N ALA A 19 6.22 -2.95 -3.63
CA ALA A 19 5.53 -4.21 -3.90
C ALA A 19 4.47 -4.51 -2.83
N ARG A 20 4.80 -4.26 -1.54
CA ARG A 20 3.86 -4.44 -0.44
C ARG A 20 2.72 -3.42 -0.48
N LEU A 21 3.02 -2.17 -0.85
CA LEU A 21 2.01 -1.13 -1.03
C LEU A 21 1.07 -1.47 -2.18
N THR A 22 1.63 -1.89 -3.32
CA THR A 22 0.88 -2.31 -4.51
C THR A 22 -0.02 -3.50 -4.20
N ALA A 23 0.49 -4.52 -3.49
CA ALA A 23 -0.31 -5.66 -3.07
C ALA A 23 -1.50 -5.23 -2.17
N ALA A 24 -1.28 -4.29 -1.25
CA ALA A 24 -2.36 -3.78 -0.40
C ALA A 24 -3.43 -3.04 -1.22
N VAL A 25 -3.03 -2.23 -2.19
CA VAL A 25 -3.97 -1.55 -3.10
C VAL A 25 -4.74 -2.57 -3.95
N LEU A 26 -4.08 -3.60 -4.48
CA LEU A 26 -4.75 -4.66 -5.24
C LEU A 26 -5.81 -5.40 -4.40
N VAL A 27 -5.55 -5.64 -3.12
CA VAL A 27 -6.54 -6.22 -2.20
C VAL A 27 -7.74 -5.29 -2.03
N VAL A 28 -7.52 -3.98 -1.87
CA VAL A 28 -8.61 -2.99 -1.76
C VAL A 28 -9.44 -2.94 -3.04
N VAL A 29 -8.80 -2.94 -4.21
CA VAL A 29 -9.48 -2.98 -5.51
C VAL A 29 -10.30 -4.26 -5.67
N ALA A 30 -9.72 -5.41 -5.37
CA ALA A 30 -10.41 -6.69 -5.44
C ALA A 30 -11.61 -6.76 -4.48
N ALA A 31 -11.46 -6.24 -3.26
CA ALA A 31 -12.55 -6.15 -2.30
C ALA A 31 -13.68 -5.22 -2.78
N SER A 32 -13.32 -4.07 -3.38
CA SER A 32 -14.30 -3.16 -3.97
C SER A 32 -15.03 -3.79 -5.15
N ALA A 33 -14.33 -4.51 -6.03
CA ALA A 33 -14.95 -5.23 -7.14
C ALA A 33 -15.90 -6.30 -6.63
N ALA A 34 -15.49 -7.10 -5.63
CA ALA A 34 -16.34 -8.11 -5.01
C ALA A 34 -17.59 -7.51 -4.34
N LEU A 35 -17.48 -6.32 -3.71
CA LEU A 35 -18.64 -5.62 -3.17
C LEU A 35 -19.66 -5.27 -4.25
N ILE A 36 -19.20 -4.81 -5.41
CA ILE A 36 -20.08 -4.41 -6.51
C ILE A 36 -20.66 -5.64 -7.21
N ASP A 37 -19.80 -6.57 -7.65
CA ASP A 37 -20.18 -7.66 -8.55
C ASP A 37 -20.77 -8.88 -7.81
N LEU A 38 -20.32 -9.15 -6.58
CA LEU A 38 -20.76 -10.31 -5.80
C LEU A 38 -21.83 -9.96 -4.76
N ALA A 39 -21.73 -8.80 -4.12
CA ALA A 39 -22.68 -8.39 -3.08
C ALA A 39 -23.78 -7.44 -3.60
N GLY A 40 -23.74 -7.05 -4.89
CA GLY A 40 -24.76 -6.21 -5.52
C GLY A 40 -24.83 -4.79 -4.92
N VAL A 41 -23.75 -4.34 -4.28
CA VAL A 41 -23.68 -3.02 -3.66
C VAL A 41 -23.69 -1.96 -4.76
N ALA A 42 -24.40 -0.85 -4.52
CA ALA A 42 -24.44 0.26 -5.47
C ALA A 42 -23.01 0.72 -5.84
N PRO A 43 -22.70 0.96 -7.13
CA PRO A 43 -21.34 1.30 -7.57
C PRO A 43 -20.74 2.52 -6.86
N ILE A 44 -21.58 3.48 -6.46
CA ILE A 44 -21.15 4.67 -5.71
C ILE A 44 -20.60 4.31 -4.31
N LEU A 45 -21.20 3.31 -3.64
CA LEU A 45 -20.74 2.82 -2.35
C LEU A 45 -19.47 1.98 -2.50
N GLY A 46 -19.37 1.17 -3.57
CA GLY A 46 -18.15 0.47 -3.92
C GLY A 46 -16.99 1.44 -4.19
N GLY A 47 -17.20 2.47 -5.00
CA GLY A 47 -16.22 3.53 -5.23
C GLY A 47 -15.84 4.29 -3.95
N GLY A 48 -16.80 4.54 -3.06
CA GLY A 48 -16.53 5.11 -1.73
C GLY A 48 -15.64 4.21 -0.87
N ALA A 49 -15.91 2.90 -0.86
CA ALA A 49 -15.08 1.92 -0.16
C ALA A 49 -13.68 1.84 -0.76
N LEU A 50 -13.54 1.92 -2.08
CA LEU A 50 -12.25 1.99 -2.76
C LEU A 50 -11.44 3.23 -2.35
N LEU A 51 -12.07 4.40 -2.35
CA LEU A 51 -11.45 5.66 -1.95
C LEU A 51 -10.95 5.57 -0.49
N ALA A 52 -11.84 5.17 0.42
CA ALA A 52 -11.53 5.04 1.84
C ALA A 52 -10.43 3.99 2.09
N GLY A 53 -10.50 2.84 1.41
CA GLY A 53 -9.49 1.79 1.50
C GLY A 53 -8.12 2.24 1.01
N CYS A 54 -8.05 2.94 -0.12
CA CYS A 54 -6.78 3.49 -0.63
C CYS A 54 -6.17 4.51 0.33
N LEU A 55 -6.98 5.42 0.91
CA LEU A 55 -6.50 6.36 1.92
C LEU A 55 -5.98 5.64 3.17
N ALA A 56 -6.68 4.61 3.64
CA ALA A 56 -6.26 3.82 4.78
C ALA A 56 -4.92 3.11 4.51
N VAL A 57 -4.74 2.53 3.32
CA VAL A 57 -3.47 1.89 2.91
C VAL A 57 -2.33 2.91 2.88
N LEU A 58 -2.56 4.10 2.32
CA LEU A 58 -1.57 5.18 2.29
C LEU A 58 -1.18 5.63 3.70
N LEU A 59 -2.16 5.91 4.56
CA LEU A 59 -1.90 6.31 5.95
C LEU A 59 -1.14 5.22 6.71
N ALA A 60 -1.54 3.95 6.56
CA ALA A 60 -0.85 2.83 7.18
C ALA A 60 0.61 2.70 6.70
N ALA A 61 0.86 2.93 5.40
CA ALA A 61 2.20 2.92 4.84
C ALA A 61 3.06 4.05 5.40
N VAL A 62 2.54 5.28 5.43
CA VAL A 62 3.22 6.45 5.99
C VAL A 62 3.52 6.26 7.48
N LEU A 63 2.54 5.83 8.27
CA LEU A 63 2.70 5.59 9.71
C LEU A 63 3.71 4.47 9.99
N ARG A 64 3.70 3.40 9.19
CA ARG A 64 4.68 2.31 9.32
C ARG A 64 6.09 2.79 9.08
N THR A 65 6.30 3.62 8.05
CA THR A 65 7.62 4.20 7.75
C THR A 65 8.04 5.18 8.85
N ALA A 66 7.14 6.07 9.31
CA ALA A 66 7.41 7.00 10.39
C ALA A 66 7.79 6.29 11.70
N ARG A 67 7.12 5.19 12.06
CA ARG A 67 7.41 4.40 13.27
C ARG A 67 8.74 3.64 13.17
N ARG A 68 9.12 3.15 11.99
CA ARG A 68 10.43 2.50 11.76
C ARG A 68 11.60 3.49 11.87
N LYS A 69 11.34 4.78 11.70
CA LYS A 69 12.33 5.85 11.75
C LYS A 69 12.41 6.55 13.11
N LYS A 70 11.80 6.00 14.17
CA LYS A 70 11.97 6.54 15.52
C LYS A 70 13.48 6.57 15.83
N PRO A 71 14.06 7.76 16.11
CA PRO A 71 15.40 7.85 16.66
C PRO A 71 15.39 7.08 17.98
N SER A 72 16.13 5.99 18.06
CA SER A 72 16.67 5.54 19.33
C SER A 72 17.55 6.68 19.83
N GLU A 73 17.03 7.43 20.79
CA GLU A 73 17.80 8.29 21.67
C GLU A 73 18.86 7.46 22.40
#